data_AF-A0A5E6N6M1-F1
#
_entry.id   AF-A0A5E6N6M1-F1
#
_cell.length_a   1.000
_cell.length_b   1.000
_cell.length_c   1.000
_cell.angle_alpha   90.00
_cell.angle_beta   90.00
_cell.angle_gamma   90.00
#
_symmetry.space_group_name_H-M   'P 1'
#
loop_
_entity.id
_entity.type
_entity.pdbx_description
1 polymer ?
#
loop_
_entity_poly.entity_id
_entity_poly.type
_entity_poly.pdbx_seq_one_letter_code
_entity_poly.pdbx_strand_id
1 'polypeptide(L)'
;MCGIVGILSTTKKDTAIYIYDALTILQHRGQDAAGIVTSHKGRFYMRKSNGLVRNAFRSKHMAGLLGDMGIGHVRYPTAGSSSGAEAQPFYVNSPYGIAFAHNG
;
A
#
# COMPACT_ATOMS: atom_id res chain seq x y z
N MET A 1 -9.66 -6.07 11.88
CA MET A 1 -8.43 -5.37 12.32
C MET A 1 -7.46 -5.36 11.16
N CYS A 2 -6.99 -4.19 10.72
CA CYS A 2 -6.21 -3.98 9.49
C CYS A 2 -4.94 -4.84 9.38
N GLY A 3 -4.34 -4.86 8.19
CA GLY A 3 -3.07 -5.55 7.91
C GLY A 3 -2.06 -4.59 7.28
N ILE A 4 -0.79 -4.74 7.66
CA ILE A 4 0.32 -3.95 7.13
C ILE A 4 1.42 -4.90 6.65
N VAL A 5 2.12 -4.53 5.59
CA VAL A 5 3.36 -5.15 5.17
C VAL A 5 4.39 -4.06 4.81
N GLY A 6 5.67 -4.33 5.07
CA GLY A 6 6.78 -3.50 4.59
C GLY A 6 7.86 -4.39 3.99
N ILE A 7 8.42 -3.97 2.85
CA ILE A 7 9.49 -4.69 2.15
C ILE A 7 10.59 -3.70 1.80
N LEU A 8 11.83 -4.07 2.11
CA LEU A 8 13.05 -3.46 1.61
C LEU A 8 13.88 -4.58 0.99
N SER A 9 14.24 -4.44 -0.29
CA SER A 9 15.04 -5.41 -1.02
C SER A 9 16.36 -4.79 -1.44
N THR A 10 17.44 -5.57 -1.31
CA THR A 10 18.76 -5.20 -1.82
C THR A 10 19.08 -5.82 -3.18
N THR A 11 18.23 -6.74 -3.67
CA THR A 11 18.48 -7.54 -4.87
C THR A 11 17.39 -7.43 -5.93
N LYS A 12 16.15 -7.11 -5.54
CA LYS A 12 14.99 -7.02 -6.45
C LYS A 12 14.44 -5.59 -6.48
N LYS A 13 14.18 -5.07 -7.68
CA LYS A 13 13.74 -3.68 -7.88
C LYS A 13 12.22 -3.51 -8.04
N ASP A 14 11.48 -4.61 -8.03
CA ASP A 14 10.02 -4.63 -8.24
C ASP A 14 9.31 -5.10 -6.96
N THR A 15 9.51 -4.41 -5.84
CA THR A 15 8.94 -4.84 -4.55
C THR A 15 7.42 -4.80 -4.50
N ALA A 16 6.78 -4.03 -5.38
CA ALA A 16 5.33 -3.91 -5.44
C ALA A 16 4.61 -5.26 -5.60
N ILE A 17 5.16 -6.20 -6.38
CA ILE A 17 4.53 -7.52 -6.56
C ILE A 17 4.53 -8.33 -5.27
N TYR A 18 5.64 -8.32 -4.53
CA TYR A 18 5.76 -9.01 -3.25
C TYR A 18 4.87 -8.40 -2.18
N ILE A 19 4.73 -7.07 -2.19
CA ILE A 19 3.78 -6.37 -1.33
C ILE A 19 2.34 -6.78 -1.68
N TYR A 20 1.99 -6.80 -2.97
CA TYR A 20 0.66 -7.23 -3.43
C TYR A 20 0.36 -8.66 -2.97
N ASP A 21 1.26 -9.61 -3.20
CA ASP A 21 1.09 -11.01 -2.79
C ASP A 21 0.91 -11.12 -1.27
N ALA A 22 1.75 -10.44 -0.48
CA ALA A 22 1.61 -10.43 0.97
C ALA A 22 0.27 -9.84 1.42
N LEU A 23 -0.21 -8.77 0.80
CA LEU A 23 -1.52 -8.19 1.09
C LEU A 23 -2.68 -9.14 0.73
N THR A 24 -2.55 -9.96 -0.31
CA THR A 24 -3.57 -10.98 -0.60
C THR A 24 -3.66 -12.05 0.49
N ILE A 25 -2.53 -12.43 1.08
CA ILE A 25 -2.49 -13.36 2.23
C ILE A 25 -3.10 -12.68 3.47
N LEU A 26 -2.78 -11.40 3.69
CA LEU A 26 -3.32 -10.59 4.78
C LEU A 26 -4.77 -10.11 4.53
N GLN A 27 -5.41 -10.46 3.41
CA GLN A 27 -6.74 -9.95 3.02
C GLN A 27 -7.82 -10.20 4.08
N HIS A 28 -7.70 -11.27 4.86
CA HIS A 28 -8.60 -11.60 5.97
C HIS A 28 -8.61 -10.52 7.08
N ARG A 29 -7.59 -9.66 7.13
CA ARG A 29 -7.49 -8.55 8.08
C ARG A 29 -8.29 -7.32 7.66
N GLY A 30 -8.57 -7.14 6.37
CA GLY A 30 -9.33 -5.98 5.90
C GLY A 30 -9.74 -6.13 4.45
N GLN A 31 -11.02 -5.90 4.16
CA GLN A 31 -11.62 -6.09 2.82
C GLN A 31 -12.19 -4.81 2.23
N ASP A 32 -12.13 -3.71 2.99
CA ASP A 32 -12.77 -2.43 2.64
C ASP A 32 -11.94 -1.56 1.71
N ALA A 33 -10.62 -1.57 1.89
CA ALA A 33 -9.69 -0.85 1.02
C ALA A 33 -8.29 -1.48 1.04
N ALA A 34 -7.50 -1.19 0.01
CA ALA A 34 -6.10 -1.57 -0.05
C ALA A 34 -5.24 -0.46 -0.66
N GLY A 35 -3.98 -0.38 -0.24
CA GLY A 35 -3.02 0.59 -0.76
C GLY A 35 -1.59 0.07 -0.70
N ILE A 36 -0.78 0.51 -1.68
CA ILE A 36 0.65 0.27 -1.77
C ILE A 36 1.32 1.59 -2.07
N VAL A 37 2.43 1.87 -1.39
CA VAL A 37 3.37 2.92 -1.75
C VAL A 37 4.77 2.33 -1.85
N THR A 38 5.47 2.63 -2.94
CA THR A 38 6.87 2.27 -3.13
C THR A 38 7.73 3.53 -3.26
N SER A 39 9.03 3.41 -3.01
CA SER A 39 9.99 4.50 -3.17
C SER A 39 11.05 4.12 -4.20
N HIS A 40 11.30 5.04 -5.14
CA HIS A 40 12.40 4.92 -6.09
C HIS A 40 13.10 6.27 -6.24
N LYS A 41 14.42 6.30 -6.01
CA LYS A 41 15.26 7.51 -6.15
C LYS A 41 14.69 8.74 -5.42
N GLY A 42 14.21 8.55 -4.19
CA GLY A 42 13.65 9.63 -3.36
C GLY A 42 12.25 10.09 -3.76
N ARG A 43 11.53 9.36 -4.62
CA ARG A 43 10.15 9.66 -5.01
C ARG A 43 9.22 8.52 -4.61
N PHE A 44 8.06 8.87 -4.06
CA PHE A 44 7.01 7.90 -3.77
C PHE A 44 6.08 7.67 -4.97
N TYR A 45 5.72 6.41 -5.16
CA TYR A 45 4.74 5.95 -6.14
C TYR A 45 3.62 5.26 -5.38
N MET A 46 2.41 5.81 -5.45
CA MET A 46 1.30 5.36 -4.60
C MET A 46 0.10 4.94 -5.44
N ARG A 47 -0.51 3.82 -5.06
CA ARG A 47 -1.84 3.42 -5.50
C ARG A 47 -2.65 2.97 -4.30
N LYS A 48 -3.85 3.53 -4.14
CA LYS A 48 -4.83 3.10 -3.15
C LYS A 48 -6.25 3.18 -3.70
N SER A 49 -7.14 2.34 -3.18
CA SER A 49 -8.54 2.25 -3.59
C SER A 49 -9.36 1.49 -2.56
N ASN A 50 -10.66 1.75 -2.54
CA ASN A 50 -11.61 0.85 -1.89
C ASN A 50 -11.65 -0.51 -2.60
N GLY A 51 -12.08 -1.52 -1.86
CA GLY A 51 -12.24 -2.91 -2.26
C GLY A 51 -11.05 -3.81 -1.92
N LEU A 52 -11.21 -5.08 -2.30
CA LEU A 52 -10.20 -6.13 -2.17
C LEU A 52 -8.91 -5.77 -2.91
N VAL A 53 -7.79 -6.33 -2.47
CA VAL A 53 -6.45 -6.15 -3.07
C VAL A 53 -6.50 -6.40 -4.59
N ARG A 54 -7.11 -7.52 -5.01
CA ARG A 54 -7.27 -7.88 -6.43
C ARG A 54 -8.04 -6.85 -7.26
N ASN A 55 -8.93 -6.08 -6.64
CA ASN A 55 -9.72 -5.05 -7.32
C ASN A 55 -9.03 -3.68 -7.30
N ALA A 56 -8.28 -3.38 -6.23
CA ALA A 56 -7.56 -2.13 -6.05
C ALA A 56 -6.37 -1.97 -7.03
N PHE A 57 -5.71 -3.09 -7.36
CA PHE A 57 -4.52 -3.12 -8.22
C PHE A 57 -4.78 -3.88 -9.52
N ARG A 58 -4.56 -3.20 -10.65
CA ARG A 58 -4.57 -3.78 -12.00
C ARG A 58 -3.16 -3.71 -12.54
N SER A 59 -2.85 -4.45 -13.62
CA SER A 59 -1.50 -4.47 -14.22
C SER A 59 -0.97 -3.07 -14.52
N LYS A 60 -1.82 -2.16 -15.02
CA LYS A 60 -1.44 -0.76 -15.27
C LYS A 60 -1.06 0.02 -14.01
N HIS A 61 -1.64 -0.32 -12.85
CA HIS A 61 -1.30 0.32 -11.57
C HIS A 61 0.03 -0.24 -11.06
N MET A 62 0.23 -1.57 -11.17
CA MET A 62 1.46 -2.24 -10.74
C MET A 62 2.67 -1.74 -11.51
N ALA A 63 2.53 -1.50 -12.82
CA ALA A 63 3.60 -0.92 -13.64
C ALA A 63 4.06 0.47 -13.18
N GLY A 64 3.22 1.21 -12.44
CA GLY A 64 3.56 2.51 -11.89
C GLY A 64 4.20 2.48 -10.49
N LEU A 65 4.22 1.33 -9.81
CA LEU A 65 4.76 1.17 -8.46
C LEU A 65 6.24 0.76 -8.52
N LEU A 66 7.09 1.72 -8.84
CA LEU A 66 8.53 1.51 -9.01
C LEU A 66 9.25 1.48 -7.66
N GLY A 67 10.27 0.64 -7.51
CA GLY A 67 11.18 0.71 -6.37
C GLY A 67 11.47 -0.61 -5.67
N ASP A 68 12.61 -0.60 -4.99
CA ASP A 68 13.14 -1.70 -4.18
C ASP A 68 12.71 -1.63 -2.70
N MET A 69 11.88 -0.64 -2.35
CA MET A 69 11.24 -0.56 -1.03
C MET A 69 9.82 -0.04 -1.11
N GLY A 70 8.98 -0.46 -0.17
CA GLY A 70 7.62 0.02 -0.04
C GLY A 70 6.86 -0.56 1.15
N ILE A 71 5.68 -0.02 1.39
CA ILE A 71 4.72 -0.51 2.39
C ILE A 71 3.36 -0.69 1.75
N GLY A 72 2.58 -1.62 2.32
CA GLY A 72 1.22 -1.91 1.91
C GLY A 72 0.27 -2.00 3.09
N HIS A 73 -1.02 -1.75 2.85
CA HIS A 73 -2.06 -1.81 3.87
C HIS A 73 -3.37 -2.39 3.32
N VAL A 74 -4.07 -3.17 4.14
CA VAL A 74 -5.48 -3.56 3.94
C VAL A 74 -6.34 -3.06 5.10
N ARG A 75 -7.40 -2.32 4.77
CA ARG A 75 -8.30 -1.67 5.73
C ARG A 75 -9.47 -2.57 6.08
N TYR A 76 -9.70 -2.77 7.38
CA TYR A 76 -10.98 -3.26 7.89
C TYR A 76 -11.92 -2.05 8.05
N PRO A 77 -13.23 -2.17 7.76
CA PRO A 77 -14.17 -1.06 7.97
C PRO A 77 -14.08 -0.54 9.42
N THR A 78 -13.79 0.74 9.58
CA THR A 78 -13.83 1.44 10.86
C THR A 78 -14.77 2.64 10.76
N ALA A 79 -15.33 3.07 11.90
CA ALA A 79 -16.13 4.29 11.95
C ALA A 79 -15.29 5.48 11.44
N GLY A 80 -15.86 6.28 10.53
CA GLY A 80 -15.23 7.49 9.99
C GLY A 80 -14.39 7.31 8.72
N SER A 81 -14.20 6.08 8.20
CA SER A 81 -13.37 5.83 7.00
C SER A 81 -14.15 5.11 5.89
N SER A 82 -14.87 5.85 5.05
CA SER A 82 -15.58 5.30 3.88
C SER A 82 -14.93 5.65 2.54
N SER A 83 -14.19 6.77 2.50
CA SER A 83 -13.56 7.24 1.27
C SER A 83 -12.30 6.44 0.93
N GLY A 84 -12.07 6.24 -0.37
CA GLY A 84 -10.81 5.71 -0.88
C GLY A 84 -9.63 6.67 -0.70
N ALA A 85 -9.89 7.97 -0.49
CA ALA A 85 -8.86 8.94 -0.09
C ALA A 85 -8.28 8.62 1.29
N GLU A 86 -9.11 8.07 2.19
CA GLU A 86 -8.75 7.64 3.54
C GLU A 86 -8.17 6.21 3.56
N ALA A 87 -7.97 5.58 2.40
CA ALA A 87 -7.22 4.34 2.35
C ALA A 87 -5.74 4.64 2.66
N GLN A 88 -5.08 3.74 3.38
CA GLN A 88 -3.67 3.85 3.70
C GLN A 88 -2.83 3.07 2.68
N PRO A 89 -1.54 3.39 2.48
CA PRO A 89 -0.71 4.34 3.25
C PRO A 89 -1.08 5.83 3.10
N PHE A 90 -0.83 6.62 4.14
CA PHE A 90 -0.82 8.09 4.09
C PHE A 90 0.57 8.60 3.71
N TYR A 91 0.64 9.83 3.19
CA TYR A 91 1.87 10.50 2.81
C TYR A 91 1.85 11.99 3.18
N VAL A 92 2.97 12.50 3.65
CA VAL A 92 3.24 13.94 3.80
C VAL A 92 4.57 14.28 3.12
N ASN A 93 4.66 15.44 2.49
CA ASN A 93 5.85 15.85 1.75
C ASN A 93 6.91 16.59 2.59
N SER A 94 6.61 16.88 3.87
CA SER A 94 7.51 17.62 4.75
C SER A 94 7.40 17.15 6.21
N PRO A 95 8.55 16.99 6.91
CA PRO A 95 9.91 17.01 6.37
C PRO A 95 10.23 15.72 5.59
N TYR A 96 11.20 15.78 4.67
CA TYR A 96 11.78 14.65 3.89
C TYR A 96 10.86 13.87 2.93
N GLY A 97 9.56 13.87 3.16
CA GLY A 97 8.63 12.95 2.52
C GLY A 97 8.47 11.68 3.36
N ILE A 98 7.34 11.52 4.04
CA ILE A 98 7.08 10.40 4.93
C ILE A 98 5.82 9.68 4.46
N ALA A 99 5.90 8.36 4.33
CA ALA A 99 4.75 7.50 4.10
C ALA A 99 4.55 6.54 5.28
N PHE A 100 3.29 6.32 5.69
CA PHE A 100 2.98 5.56 6.90
C PHE A 100 1.68 4.76 6.76
N ALA A 101 1.63 3.59 7.40
CA ALA A 101 0.47 2.73 7.54
C ALA A 101 0.35 2.22 8.99
N HIS A 102 -0.88 2.09 9.47
CA HIS A 102 -1.22 1.83 10.86
C HIS A 102 -2.28 0.74 11.01
N ASN A 103 -2.14 -0.09 12.04
CA ASN A 103 -3.15 -1.03 12.48
C ASN A 103 -3.28 -0.93 14.00
N GLY A 104 -4.41 -0.41 14.46
CA GLY A 104 -4.77 -0.19 15.85
C GLY A 104 -6.16 0.41 15.93
#